data_AF-A0A957VRN7-F1
#
_entry.id   AF-A0A957VRN7-F1
#
_cell.length_a   1.000
_cell.length_b   1.000
_cell.length_c   1.000
_cell.angle_alpha   90.00
_cell.angle_beta   90.00
_cell.angle_gamma   90.00
#
_symmetry.space_group_name_H-M   'P 1'
#
loop_
_entity.id
_entity.type
_entity.pdbx_description
1 polymer ?
#
loop_
_entity_poly.entity_id
_entity_poly.type
_entity_poly.pdbx_seq_one_letter_code
_entity_poly.pdbx_strand_id
1 'polypeptide(L)'
;DYRDPDDDGDTIPTRAELTVAAQAAAVQAFADTDGDGLPNYRDADDDGDGIPTALETRDTNGDGIPDYLDRNVDGSVGLQRVFLPMAAR
;
A
#
# COMPACT_ATOMS: atom_id res chain seq x y z
N ASP A 1 -17.61 -10.75 -25.31
CA ASP A 1 -17.91 -11.79 -26.32
C ASP A 1 -17.15 -13.01 -25.86
N TYR A 2 -17.67 -14.25 -25.86
CA TYR A 2 -16.92 -15.40 -25.30
C TYR A 2 -15.60 -15.73 -26.02
N ARG A 3 -15.31 -15.04 -27.13
CA ARG A 3 -14.05 -15.08 -27.87
C ARG A 3 -13.17 -13.86 -27.64
N ASP A 4 -13.61 -12.89 -26.86
CA ASP A 4 -12.80 -11.76 -26.46
C ASP A 4 -11.82 -12.19 -25.37
N PRO A 5 -10.50 -12.10 -25.59
CA PRO A 5 -9.52 -12.42 -24.56
C PRO A 5 -9.41 -11.33 -23.49
N ASP A 6 -10.05 -10.16 -23.68
CA ASP A 6 -10.00 -8.95 -22.86
C ASP A 6 -11.43 -8.41 -22.70
N ASP A 7 -12.19 -9.05 -21.80
CA ASP A 7 -13.64 -8.86 -21.69
C ASP A 7 -14.06 -7.43 -21.28
N ASP A 8 -13.18 -6.65 -20.66
CA ASP A 8 -13.42 -5.28 -20.20
C ASP A 8 -12.61 -4.21 -20.95
N GLY A 9 -11.64 -4.60 -21.79
CA GLY A 9 -10.94 -3.74 -22.73
C GLY A 9 -9.81 -2.93 -22.11
N ASP A 10 -9.25 -3.40 -20.99
CA ASP A 10 -8.19 -2.72 -20.24
C ASP A 10 -6.78 -3.15 -20.64
N THR A 11 -6.67 -4.01 -21.67
CA THR A 11 -5.45 -4.59 -22.24
C THR A 11 -4.81 -5.73 -21.42
N ILE A 12 -5.44 -6.14 -20.32
CA ILE A 12 -5.06 -7.31 -19.52
C ILE A 12 -5.94 -8.51 -19.94
N PRO A 13 -5.36 -9.61 -20.45
CA PRO A 13 -6.17 -10.74 -20.86
C PRO A 13 -6.90 -11.38 -19.67
N THR A 14 -8.16 -11.79 -19.83
CA THR A 14 -9.01 -12.38 -18.78
C THR A 14 -8.42 -13.62 -18.09
N ARG A 15 -7.58 -14.37 -18.79
CA ARG A 15 -6.82 -15.49 -18.19
C ARG A 15 -5.73 -15.04 -17.22
N ALA A 16 -5.20 -13.84 -17.42
CA ALA A 16 -4.18 -13.20 -16.59
C ALA A 16 -4.83 -12.40 -15.45
N GLU A 17 -6.06 -11.90 -15.63
CA GLU A 17 -6.86 -11.33 -14.53
C GLU A 17 -7.04 -12.35 -13.40
N LEU A 18 -7.30 -13.63 -13.71
CA LEU A 18 -7.37 -14.69 -12.69
C LEU A 18 -6.06 -14.90 -11.89
N THR A 19 -4.92 -14.44 -12.40
CA THR A 19 -3.61 -14.50 -11.71
C THR A 19 -3.17 -13.17 -11.12
N VAL A 20 -3.69 -12.05 -11.62
CA VAL A 20 -3.39 -10.67 -11.19
C VAL A 20 -4.44 -10.13 -10.22
N ALA A 21 -5.63 -10.75 -10.14
CA ALA A 21 -6.66 -10.48 -9.13
C ALA A 21 -6.19 -10.75 -7.69
N ALA A 22 -5.00 -11.33 -7.51
CA ALA A 22 -4.33 -11.42 -6.23
C ALA A 22 -3.49 -10.17 -5.89
N GLN A 23 -3.35 -9.15 -6.76
CA GLN A 23 -2.37 -8.08 -6.53
C GLN A 23 -2.50 -6.72 -7.26
N ALA A 24 -3.47 -6.45 -8.15
CA ALA A 24 -3.50 -5.13 -8.82
C ALA A 24 -4.89 -4.54 -9.12
N ALA A 25 -5.26 -3.56 -8.29
CA ALA A 25 -5.54 -2.18 -8.74
C ALA A 25 -6.77 -1.86 -9.62
N ALA A 26 -7.73 -2.75 -9.84
CA ALA A 26 -8.90 -2.45 -10.67
C ALA A 26 -10.21 -2.22 -9.89
N VAL A 27 -10.21 -1.53 -8.75
CA VAL A 27 -11.43 -0.81 -8.36
C VAL A 27 -11.15 0.50 -7.61
N GLN A 28 -11.16 1.62 -8.33
CA GLN A 28 -11.27 2.96 -7.72
C GLN A 28 -12.64 3.21 -7.02
N ALA A 29 -13.44 2.16 -6.77
CA ALA A 29 -14.68 2.18 -6.00
C ALA A 29 -14.80 1.05 -4.94
N PHE A 30 -13.80 0.14 -4.87
CA PHE A 30 -13.70 -0.98 -3.93
C PHE A 30 -12.21 -1.15 -3.56
N ALA A 31 -11.54 -0.05 -3.20
CA ALA A 31 -10.28 -0.21 -2.47
C ALA A 31 -10.59 -1.06 -1.23
N ASP A 32 -9.80 -2.10 -1.03
CA ASP A 32 -9.83 -3.07 0.07
C ASP A 32 -8.34 -3.34 0.36
N THR A 33 -7.74 -2.51 1.22
CA THR A 33 -6.29 -2.43 1.39
C THR A 33 -5.74 -3.60 2.21
N ASP A 34 -6.52 -4.10 3.17
CA ASP A 34 -6.13 -5.23 4.03
C ASP A 34 -6.64 -6.60 3.52
N GLY A 35 -7.57 -6.60 2.56
CA GLY A 35 -8.09 -7.79 1.91
C GLY A 35 -9.11 -8.55 2.76
N ASP A 36 -9.77 -7.90 3.72
CA ASP A 36 -10.76 -8.53 4.60
C ASP A 36 -12.15 -8.69 3.94
N GLY A 37 -12.35 -8.08 2.78
CA GLY A 37 -13.59 -8.11 1.99
C GLY A 37 -14.54 -6.94 2.26
N LEU A 38 -14.16 -5.98 3.11
CA LEU A 38 -14.79 -4.68 3.26
C LEU A 38 -14.07 -3.64 2.38
N PRO A 39 -14.81 -2.77 1.67
CA PRO A 39 -14.16 -1.67 0.99
C PRO A 39 -13.71 -0.62 2.02
N ASN A 40 -12.52 -0.01 1.87
CA ASN A 40 -11.92 0.96 2.80
C ASN A 40 -12.89 2.03 3.31
N TYR A 41 -13.82 2.53 2.46
CA TYR A 41 -14.79 3.55 2.88
C TYR A 41 -15.87 3.04 3.87
N ARG A 42 -15.93 1.73 4.10
CA ARG A 42 -16.80 1.03 5.07
C ARG A 42 -16.03 0.21 6.10
N ASP A 43 -14.73 0.09 5.92
CA ASP A 43 -13.88 -0.59 6.87
C ASP A 43 -13.56 0.34 8.04
N ALA A 44 -13.50 -0.23 9.24
CA ALA A 44 -13.13 0.47 10.45
C ALA A 44 -11.61 0.43 10.71
N ASP A 45 -10.86 -0.40 10.00
CA ASP A 45 -9.41 -0.63 10.12
C ASP A 45 -8.84 -1.00 8.74
N ASP A 46 -8.92 -0.06 7.78
CA ASP A 46 -8.80 -0.36 6.35
C ASP A 46 -7.42 -0.87 5.88
N ASP A 47 -6.39 -0.78 6.70
CA ASP A 47 -5.07 -1.38 6.44
C ASP A 47 -4.69 -2.52 7.40
N GLY A 48 -5.58 -2.87 8.34
CA GLY A 48 -5.47 -4.03 9.23
C GLY A 48 -4.34 -3.93 10.26
N ASP A 49 -3.91 -2.72 10.64
CA ASP A 49 -2.84 -2.50 11.61
C ASP A 49 -3.34 -2.52 13.08
N GLY A 50 -4.66 -2.50 13.28
CA GLY A 50 -5.32 -2.53 14.58
C GLY A 50 -5.65 -1.14 15.15
N ILE A 51 -5.39 -0.07 14.41
CA ILE A 51 -5.76 1.30 14.71
C ILE A 51 -7.00 1.66 13.87
N PRO A 52 -8.12 2.06 14.50
CA PRO A 52 -9.31 2.39 13.73
C PRO A 52 -9.05 3.52 12.71
N THR A 53 -9.53 3.38 11.47
CA THR A 53 -9.40 4.36 10.37
C THR A 53 -9.82 5.77 10.78
N ALA A 54 -10.83 5.88 11.65
CA ALA A 54 -11.31 7.17 12.17
C ALA A 54 -10.32 7.88 13.11
N LEU A 55 -9.33 7.16 13.65
CA LEU A 55 -8.27 7.65 14.53
C LEU A 55 -6.93 7.77 13.82
N GLU A 56 -6.81 7.22 12.62
CA GLU A 56 -5.62 7.35 11.81
C GLU A 56 -5.40 8.79 11.37
N THR A 57 -4.12 9.13 11.23
CA THR A 57 -3.68 10.44 10.80
C THR A 57 -2.62 10.25 9.74
N ARG A 58 -2.53 11.20 8.81
CA ARG A 58 -1.57 11.15 7.71
C ARG A 58 -0.17 10.78 8.21
N ASP A 59 0.37 9.68 7.73
CA ASP A 59 1.75 9.22 7.90
C ASP A 59 2.31 8.94 6.49
N THR A 60 3.14 9.86 6.01
CA THR A 60 3.64 9.85 4.62
C THR A 60 4.67 8.76 4.39
N ASN A 61 5.44 8.36 5.42
CA ASN A 61 6.53 7.41 5.29
C ASN A 61 6.20 6.03 5.87
N GLY A 62 5.07 5.90 6.58
CA GLY A 62 4.57 4.65 7.14
C GLY A 62 5.42 4.13 8.30
N ASP A 63 6.08 5.02 9.05
CA ASP A 63 6.91 4.65 10.20
C ASP A 63 6.14 4.56 11.54
N GLY A 64 4.83 4.81 11.50
CA GLY A 64 3.92 4.78 12.63
C GLY A 64 3.90 6.09 13.43
N ILE A 65 4.57 7.14 12.95
CA ILE A 65 4.54 8.47 13.53
C ILE A 65 3.73 9.39 12.60
N PRO A 66 2.63 9.99 13.08
CA PRO A 66 1.86 10.93 12.28
C PRO A 66 2.71 12.10 11.76
N ASP A 67 2.47 12.55 10.53
CA ASP A 67 3.19 13.65 9.86
C ASP A 67 3.32 14.91 10.72
N TYR A 68 2.31 15.22 11.54
CA TYR A 68 2.32 16.41 12.40
C TYR A 68 3.21 16.26 13.65
N LEU A 69 3.63 15.02 13.96
CA LEU A 69 4.58 14.65 15.01
C LEU A 69 5.92 14.17 14.45
N ASP A 70 5.96 13.79 13.16
CA ASP A 70 7.16 13.26 12.52
C ASP A 70 8.06 14.39 12.01
N ARG A 71 9.33 14.33 12.42
CA ARG A 71 10.39 15.24 11.98
C ARG A 71 11.10 14.76 10.72
N ASN A 72 10.84 13.52 10.30
CA ASN A 72 11.44 12.85 9.15
C ASN A 72 10.36 12.37 8.17
N VAL A 73 9.32 13.19 7.96
CA VAL A 73 8.13 12.89 7.14
C VAL A 73 8.44 12.43 5.71
N ASP A 74 9.62 12.74 5.19
CA ASP A 74 10.08 12.32 3.86
C ASP A 74 10.83 10.98 3.86
N GLY A 75 10.95 10.31 5.00
CA GLY A 75 11.72 9.07 5.17
C GLY A 75 13.22 9.27 4.95
N SER A 76 13.71 10.52 4.98
CA SER A 76 15.14 10.79 4.86
C SER A 76 15.85 10.23 6.08
N VAL A 77 16.60 9.15 5.88
CA VAL A 77 17.61 8.69 6.84
C VAL A 77 18.66 9.79 7.00
N GLY A 78 18.45 10.66 7.98
CA GLY A 78 19.41 11.69 8.35
C GLY A 78 20.77 11.03 8.56
N LEU A 79 21.75 11.44 7.75
CA LEU A 79 23.08 10.85 7.69
C LEU A 79 23.74 10.76 9.08
N GLN A 80 23.56 9.63 9.77
CA GLN A 80 24.68 9.04 10.47
C GLN A 80 25.38 8.15 9.46
N ARG A 81 26.25 8.78 8.66
CA ARG A 81 27.44 8.09 8.16
C ARG A 81 28.14 7.55 9.40
N VAL A 82 27.82 6.32 9.79
CA VAL A 82 28.75 5.53 10.59
C VAL A 82 29.98 5.41 9.70
N PHE A 83 30.95 6.27 9.97
CA PHE A 83 32.31 6.07 9.55
C PHE A 83 32.72 4.77 10.23
N LEU A 84 32.44 3.62 9.61
CA LEU A 84 33.16 2.40 9.90
C LEU A 84 34.60 2.71 9.47
N PRO A 85 35.55 2.91 10.41
CA PRO A 85 36.93 3.06 9.98
C PRO A 85 37.29 1.76 9.28
N MET A 86 37.92 1.88 8.11
CA MET A 86 38.65 0.77 7.54
C MET A 86 39.70 0.33 8.56
N ALA A 87 39.41 -0.75 9.29
CA ALA A 87 40.33 -1.38 10.21
C ALA A 87 40.26 -2.89 10.01
N ALA A 88 41.21 -3.35 9.20
CA ALA A 88 41.95 -4.61 9.28
C ALA A 88 41.16 -5.92 9.47
N ARG A 89 41.20 -6.75 8.43
CA ARG A 89 41.80 -8.09 8.55
C ARG A 89 42.36 -8.58 7.22
#